data_AF-A0A947QIN8-F1
#
_entry.id   AF-A0A947QIN8-F1
#
_cell.length_a   1.000
_cell.length_b   1.000
_cell.length_c   1.000
_cell.angle_alpha   90.00
_cell.angle_beta   90.00
_cell.angle_gamma   90.00
#
_symmetry.space_group_name_H-M   'P 1'
#
loop_
_entity.id
_entity.type
_entity.pdbx_description
1 polymer ?
#
loop_
_entity_poly.entity_id
_entity_poly.type
_entity_poly.pdbx_seq_one_letter_code
_entity_poly.pdbx_strand_id
1 'polypeptide(L)'
;MNEIRSGSGESPSAVCEEAVARYRQYGKAIQSPAIRKVIESVIHQKAEHAAILRPIEAGFECGGDRVAISEGAQPEDVLRGLVAHELSFAERLDVFAASLADEDSRLAVKAVAEASRKFASWAQDHLDLLAMF
;
A
#
# COMPACT_ATOMS: atom_id res chain seq x y z
N MET A 1 -4.38 34.64 -11.66
CA MET A 1 -3.08 34.38 -11.01
C MET A 1 -3.18 32.99 -10.41
N ASN A 2 -2.44 32.04 -10.98
CA ASN A 2 -2.46 30.63 -10.61
C ASN A 2 -1.84 30.43 -9.23
N GLU A 3 -2.60 29.88 -8.29
CA GLU A 3 -2.04 29.25 -7.09
C GLU A 3 -1.52 27.87 -7.48
N ILE A 4 -0.19 27.76 -7.56
CA ILE A 4 0.51 26.48 -7.67
C ILE A 4 0.30 25.79 -6.32
N ARG A 5 -0.69 24.89 -6.24
CA ARG A 5 -0.73 23.91 -5.16
C ARG A 5 0.48 23.00 -5.35
N SER A 6 1.50 23.20 -4.52
CA SER A 6 2.56 22.21 -4.32
C SER A 6 1.89 20.91 -3.88
N GLY A 7 1.64 20.01 -4.83
CA GLY A 7 1.37 18.62 -4.51
C GLY A 7 2.67 18.08 -3.92
N SER A 8 2.77 18.01 -2.60
CA SER A 8 3.85 17.32 -1.92
C SER A 8 3.75 15.84 -2.30
N GLY A 9 4.49 15.41 -3.32
CA GLY A 9 4.61 14.01 -3.65
C GLY A 9 5.27 13.28 -2.48
N GLU A 10 4.59 12.27 -1.94
CA GLU A 10 5.13 11.45 -0.87
C GLU A 10 6.11 10.42 -1.45
N SER A 11 7.22 10.18 -0.75
CA SER A 11 8.17 9.16 -1.16
C SER A 11 7.56 7.76 -0.98
N PRO A 12 7.96 6.74 -1.76
CA PRO A 12 7.49 5.37 -1.62
C PRO A 12 7.54 4.82 -0.19
N SER A 13 8.59 5.12 0.58
CA SER A 13 8.73 4.71 1.98
C SER A 13 7.74 5.43 2.89
N ALA A 14 7.46 6.72 2.65
CA ALA A 14 6.43 7.46 3.36
C ALA A 14 5.02 6.89 3.09
N VAL A 15 4.74 6.47 1.86
CA VAL A 15 3.48 5.78 1.50
C VAL A 15 3.35 4.45 2.28
N CYS A 16 4.42 3.68 2.42
CA CYS A 16 4.42 2.48 3.26
C CYS A 16 4.17 2.79 4.74
N GLU A 17 4.75 3.86 5.27
CA GLU A 17 4.56 4.28 6.66
C GLU A 17 3.13 4.77 6.94
N GLU A 18 2.54 5.55 6.02
CA GLU A 18 1.13 5.93 6.12
C GLU A 18 0.24 4.69 6.07
N ALA A 19 0.49 3.77 5.14
CA ALA A 19 -0.26 2.51 5.04
C ALA A 19 -0.22 1.75 6.37
N VAL A 20 0.95 1.62 7.02
CA VAL A 20 1.08 1.00 8.34
C VAL A 20 0.20 1.70 9.38
N ALA A 21 0.23 3.04 9.45
CA ALA A 21 -0.57 3.80 10.41
C ALA A 21 -2.08 3.58 10.20
N ARG A 22 -2.51 3.65 8.94
CA ARG A 22 -3.91 3.45 8.54
C ARG A 22 -4.36 2.02 8.81
N TYR A 23 -3.55 1.01 8.49
CA TYR A 23 -3.90 -0.39 8.67
C TYR A 23 -4.04 -0.73 10.16
N ARG A 24 -3.20 -0.13 11.03
CA ARG A 24 -3.34 -0.24 12.49
C ARG A 24 -4.60 0.45 13.02
N GLN A 25 -5.00 1.57 12.43
CA GLN A 25 -6.20 2.31 12.82
C GLN A 25 -7.46 1.53 12.45
N TYR A 26 -7.59 1.11 11.19
CA TYR A 26 -8.82 0.51 10.67
C TYR A 26 -8.89 -1.01 10.84
N GLY A 27 -7.74 -1.70 10.94
CA GLY A 27 -7.69 -3.14 11.20
C GLY A 27 -8.33 -3.54 12.54
N LYS A 28 -8.46 -2.61 13.50
CA LYS A 28 -9.19 -2.81 14.76
C LYS A 28 -10.69 -2.98 14.58
N ALA A 29 -11.27 -2.38 13.53
CA ALA A 29 -12.70 -2.51 13.23
C ALA A 29 -13.05 -3.92 12.71
N ILE A 30 -12.06 -4.64 12.19
CA ILE A 30 -12.25 -5.99 11.67
C ILE A 30 -12.39 -6.99 12.80
N GLN A 31 -13.57 -7.60 12.88
CA GLN A 31 -13.92 -8.59 13.90
C GLN A 31 -13.38 -9.99 13.59
N SER A 32 -13.10 -10.28 12.31
CA SER A 32 -12.56 -11.59 11.89
C SER A 32 -11.10 -11.77 12.34
N PRO A 33 -10.81 -12.78 13.20
CA PRO A 33 -9.44 -13.04 13.67
C PRO A 33 -8.47 -13.42 12.55
N ALA A 34 -8.96 -14.09 11.50
CA ALA A 34 -8.15 -14.49 10.36
C ALA A 34 -7.69 -13.26 9.55
N ILE A 35 -8.63 -12.35 9.24
CA ILE A 35 -8.32 -11.12 8.49
C ILE A 35 -7.39 -10.22 9.31
N ARG A 36 -7.59 -10.14 10.63
CA ARG A 36 -6.72 -9.35 11.52
C ARG A 36 -5.26 -9.82 11.47
N LYS A 37 -5.01 -11.13 11.56
CA LYS A 37 -3.64 -11.69 11.49
C LYS A 37 -2.95 -11.37 10.17
N VAL A 38 -3.70 -11.37 9.06
CA VAL A 38 -3.13 -11.03 7.75
C VAL A 38 -2.81 -9.54 7.68
N ILE A 39 -3.68 -8.66 8.17
CA ILE A 39 -3.38 -7.22 8.25
C ILE A 39 -2.14 -6.97 9.12
N GLU A 40 -1.98 -7.68 10.24
CA GLU A 40 -0.79 -7.60 11.08
C GLU A 40 0.48 -8.05 10.32
N SER A 41 0.40 -9.14 9.55
CA SER A 41 1.50 -9.59 8.69
C SER A 41 1.86 -8.54 7.62
N VAL A 42 0.86 -7.90 7.02
CA VAL A 42 1.07 -6.88 5.98
C VAL A 42 1.65 -5.61 6.58
N ILE A 43 1.22 -5.22 7.78
CA ILE A 43 1.82 -4.12 8.55
C ILE A 43 3.32 -4.38 8.76
N HIS A 44 3.70 -5.61 9.13
CA HIS A 44 5.09 -5.97 9.30
C HIS A 44 5.87 -5.86 7.99
N GLN A 45 5.34 -6.45 6.91
CA GLN A 45 5.95 -6.40 5.58
C GLN A 45 6.08 -4.97 5.05
N LYS A 46 5.10 -4.08 5.27
CA LYS A 46 5.18 -2.68 4.84
C LYS A 46 6.27 -1.90 5.57
N ALA A 47 6.54 -2.21 6.83
CA ALA A 47 7.67 -1.61 7.55
C ALA A 47 9.01 -2.06 6.94
N GLU A 48 9.13 -3.33 6.53
CA GLU A 48 10.30 -3.84 5.81
C GLU A 48 10.44 -3.21 4.43
N HIS A 49 9.33 -3.08 3.69
CA HIS A 49 9.31 -2.40 2.38
C HIS A 49 9.76 -0.95 2.49
N ALA A 50 9.33 -0.21 3.52
CA ALA A 50 9.81 1.15 3.77
C ALA A 50 11.33 1.18 3.97
N ALA A 51 11.89 0.23 4.72
CA ALA A 51 13.33 0.11 4.92
C ALA A 51 14.10 -0.21 3.63
N ILE A 52 13.53 -1.04 2.75
CA ILE A 52 14.10 -1.39 1.43
C ILE A 52 14.06 -0.19 0.48
N LEU A 53 12.96 0.57 0.47
CA LEU A 53 12.74 1.66 -0.48
C LEU A 53 13.51 2.94 -0.11
N ARG A 54 13.67 3.23 1.19
CA ARG A 54 14.31 4.45 1.69
C ARG A 54 15.70 4.74 1.10
N PRO A 55 16.62 3.77 0.94
CA PRO A 55 17.91 4.05 0.30
C PRO A 55 17.84 4.23 -1.23
N ILE A 56 16.74 3.82 -1.87
CA ILE A 56 16.61 3.78 -3.34
C ILE A 56 15.82 4.99 -3.85
N GLU A 57 14.86 5.49 -3.08
CA GLU A 57 13.83 6.46 -3.50
C GLU A 57 14.27 7.91 -3.70
N ALA A 58 15.57 8.19 -3.67
CA ALA A 58 16.07 9.56 -3.74
C ALA A 58 15.57 10.30 -5.00
N GLY A 59 14.71 11.30 -4.79
CA GLY A 59 14.14 12.12 -5.87
C GLY A 59 12.98 11.49 -6.63
N PHE A 60 12.49 10.31 -6.22
CA PHE A 60 11.27 9.73 -6.76
C PHE A 60 10.08 10.03 -5.86
N GLU A 61 9.07 10.68 -6.44
CA GLU A 61 7.80 10.92 -5.78
C GLU A 61 6.80 9.89 -6.28
N CYS A 62 6.23 9.12 -5.36
CA CYS A 62 5.26 8.10 -5.73
C CYS A 62 3.97 8.77 -6.26
N GLY A 63 3.65 9.96 -5.73
CA GLY A 63 2.30 10.53 -5.79
C GLY A 63 1.36 9.56 -5.09
N GLY A 64 0.68 9.94 -4.02
CA GLY A 64 -0.08 8.97 -3.22
C GLY A 64 -1.54 9.31 -3.19
N ASP A 65 -2.39 8.46 -3.76
CA ASP A 65 -3.77 8.41 -3.31
C ASP A 65 -3.75 7.81 -1.91
N ARG A 66 -4.02 8.66 -0.92
CA ARG A 66 -4.08 8.24 0.48
C ARG A 66 -5.07 7.11 0.63
N VAL A 67 -4.80 6.22 1.58
CA VAL A 67 -5.76 5.19 1.99
C VAL A 67 -7.05 5.88 2.44
N ALA A 68 -8.03 5.96 1.53
CA ALA A 68 -9.28 6.68 1.72
C ALA A 68 -10.29 5.77 2.43
N ILE A 69 -10.07 5.55 3.73
CA ILE A 69 -11.00 4.79 4.57
C ILE A 69 -11.77 5.76 5.47
N SER A 70 -13.09 5.77 5.33
CA SER A 70 -13.98 6.56 6.17
C SER A 70 -14.04 6.01 7.59
N GLU A 71 -14.19 6.89 8.57
CA GLU A 71 -14.40 6.49 9.95
C GLU A 71 -15.74 5.74 10.09
N GLY A 72 -15.75 4.59 10.76
CA GLY A 72 -16.94 3.73 10.84
C GLY A 72 -17.22 2.87 9.60
N ALA A 73 -16.28 2.79 8.65
CA ALA A 73 -16.36 1.90 7.49
C ALA A 73 -16.58 0.43 7.90
N GLN A 74 -17.40 -0.28 7.12
CA GLN A 74 -17.57 -1.72 7.32
C GLN A 74 -16.28 -2.46 6.94
N PRO A 75 -16.04 -3.67 7.50
CA PRO A 75 -14.84 -4.45 7.21
C PRO A 75 -14.57 -4.66 5.71
N GLU A 76 -15.63 -4.80 4.91
CA GLU A 76 -15.53 -4.89 3.44
C GLU A 76 -15.03 -3.59 2.80
N ASP A 77 -15.54 -2.45 3.23
CA ASP A 77 -15.12 -1.15 2.70
C ASP A 77 -13.66 -0.85 3.07
N VAL A 78 -13.25 -1.27 4.26
CA VAL A 78 -11.85 -1.27 4.67
C VAL A 78 -11.03 -2.12 3.69
N LEU A 79 -11.39 -3.39 3.48
CA LEU A 79 -10.66 -4.28 2.57
C LEU A 79 -10.62 -3.76 1.12
N ARG A 80 -11.72 -3.21 0.59
CA ARG A 80 -11.76 -2.61 -0.74
C ARG A 80 -10.80 -1.42 -0.85
N GLY A 81 -10.77 -0.56 0.17
CA GLY A 81 -9.84 0.57 0.24
C GLY A 81 -8.39 0.12 0.28
N LEU A 82 -8.09 -0.97 1.01
CA LEU A 82 -6.76 -1.58 1.05
C LEU A 82 -6.35 -2.14 -0.31
N VAL A 83 -7.22 -2.90 -0.97
CA VAL A 83 -6.97 -3.45 -2.31
C VAL A 83 -6.66 -2.34 -3.32
N ALA A 84 -7.50 -1.30 -3.37
CA ALA A 84 -7.32 -0.20 -4.30
C ALA A 84 -5.98 0.53 -4.08
N HIS A 85 -5.63 0.82 -2.82
CA HIS A 85 -4.36 1.43 -2.46
C HIS A 85 -3.16 0.57 -2.90
N GLU A 86 -3.22 -0.73 -2.64
CA GLU A 86 -2.10 -1.65 -2.90
C GLU A 86 -1.85 -1.87 -4.39
N LEU A 87 -2.91 -1.93 -5.19
CA LEU A 87 -2.79 -1.98 -6.65
C LEU A 87 -2.20 -0.68 -7.22
N SER A 88 -2.72 0.48 -6.79
CA SER A 88 -2.18 1.77 -7.22
C SER A 88 -0.71 1.94 -6.81
N PHE A 89 -0.36 1.52 -5.60
CA PHE A 89 1.02 1.57 -5.12
C PHE A 89 1.93 0.65 -5.94
N ALA A 90 1.49 -0.58 -6.27
CA ALA A 90 2.26 -1.49 -7.11
C ALA A 90 2.52 -0.93 -8.52
N GLU A 91 1.53 -0.28 -9.14
CA GLU A 91 1.69 0.38 -10.44
C GLU A 91 2.73 1.51 -10.38
N ARG A 92 2.70 2.32 -9.31
CA ARG A 92 3.68 3.40 -9.12
C ARG A 92 5.09 2.86 -8.88
N LEU A 93 5.21 1.73 -8.18
CA LEU A 93 6.49 1.04 -8.01
C LEU A 93 7.01 0.44 -9.32
N ASP A 94 6.16 0.01 -10.25
CA ASP A 94 6.61 -0.40 -11.59
C ASP A 94 7.22 0.77 -12.35
N VAL A 95 6.56 1.94 -12.31
CA VAL A 95 7.08 3.18 -12.90
C VAL A 95 8.41 3.55 -12.27
N PHE A 96 8.50 3.45 -10.94
CA PHE A 96 9.76 3.69 -10.22
C PHE A 96 10.85 2.73 -10.68
N ALA A 97 10.58 1.42 -10.69
CA ALA A 97 11.52 0.40 -11.13
C ALA A 97 12.00 0.65 -12.56
N ALA A 98 11.11 1.04 -13.48
CA ALA A 98 11.48 1.35 -14.86
C ALA A 98 12.43 2.55 -14.98
N SER A 99 12.44 3.46 -14.00
CA SER A 99 13.36 4.61 -13.95
C SER A 99 14.74 4.29 -13.38
N LEU A 100 14.91 3.12 -12.74
CA LEU A 100 16.16 2.74 -12.07
C LEU A 100 17.17 2.11 -13.02
N ALA A 101 18.36 2.71 -13.09
CA ALA A 101 19.50 2.19 -13.85
C ALA A 101 20.13 0.95 -13.19
N ASP A 102 20.20 0.94 -11.84
CA ASP A 102 20.76 -0.16 -11.07
C ASP A 102 19.80 -1.37 -11.05
N GLU A 103 20.30 -2.54 -11.45
CA GLU A 103 19.48 -3.76 -11.58
C GLU A 103 19.02 -4.28 -10.22
N ASP A 104 19.89 -4.29 -9.22
CA ASP A 104 19.57 -4.78 -7.88
C ASP A 104 18.47 -3.93 -7.24
N SER A 105 18.58 -2.61 -7.36
CA SER A 105 17.55 -1.65 -6.92
C SER A 105 16.24 -1.86 -7.69
N ARG A 106 16.31 -2.08 -9.00
CA ARG A 106 15.13 -2.36 -9.84
C ARG A 106 14.41 -3.63 -9.40
N LEU A 107 15.15 -4.71 -9.16
CA LEU A 107 14.61 -5.98 -8.69
C LEU A 107 14.02 -5.85 -7.29
N ALA A 108 14.67 -5.11 -6.38
CA ALA A 108 14.16 -4.84 -5.04
C ALA A 108 12.81 -4.10 -5.10
N VAL A 109 12.70 -3.04 -5.91
CA VAL A 109 11.44 -2.30 -6.07
C VAL A 109 10.34 -3.16 -6.70
N LYS A 110 10.67 -3.97 -7.72
CA LYS A 110 9.73 -4.92 -8.33
C LYS A 110 9.24 -5.97 -7.33
N ALA A 111 10.09 -6.46 -6.45
CA ALA A 111 9.70 -7.40 -5.39
C ALA A 111 8.66 -6.78 -4.44
N VAL A 112 8.84 -5.50 -4.08
CA VAL A 112 7.86 -4.76 -3.26
C VAL A 112 6.53 -4.55 -4.01
N ALA A 113 6.58 -4.25 -5.31
CA ALA A 113 5.38 -4.14 -6.15
C ALA A 113 4.62 -5.47 -6.21
N GLU A 114 5.34 -6.58 -6.41
CA GLU A 114 4.75 -7.91 -6.45
C GLU A 114 4.12 -8.33 -5.11
N ALA A 115 4.79 -8.03 -3.99
CA ALA A 115 4.24 -8.26 -2.65
C ALA A 115 2.92 -7.49 -2.44
N SER A 116 2.86 -6.23 -2.89
CA SER A 116 1.65 -5.40 -2.82
C SER A 116 0.50 -6.00 -3.64
N ARG A 117 0.77 -6.50 -4.86
CA ARG A 117 -0.25 -7.21 -5.67
C ARG A 117 -0.72 -8.53 -5.05
N LYS A 118 0.19 -9.30 -4.44
CA LYS A 118 -0.17 -10.57 -3.77
C LYS A 118 -1.14 -10.32 -2.63
N PHE A 119 -0.90 -9.28 -1.84
CA PHE A 119 -1.83 -8.90 -0.78
C PHE A 119 -3.18 -8.42 -1.34
N ALA A 120 -3.17 -7.59 -2.39
CA ALA A 120 -4.40 -7.14 -3.05
C ALA A 120 -5.24 -8.32 -3.58
N SER A 121 -4.59 -9.31 -4.22
CA SER A 121 -5.25 -10.53 -4.69
C SER A 121 -5.87 -11.31 -3.54
N TRP A 122 -5.13 -11.54 -2.45
CA TRP A 122 -5.64 -12.24 -1.28
C TRP A 122 -6.84 -11.53 -0.64
N ALA A 123 -6.79 -10.20 -0.55
CA ALA A 123 -7.87 -9.39 0.02
C ALA A 123 -9.11 -9.39 -0.89
N GLN A 124 -8.92 -9.41 -2.22
CA GLN A 124 -10.00 -9.58 -3.19
C GLN A 124 -10.67 -10.96 -3.04
N ASP A 125 -9.90 -12.04 -2.94
CA ASP A 125 -10.45 -13.39 -2.73
C ASP A 125 -11.33 -13.44 -1.45
N HIS A 126 -10.94 -12.72 -0.39
CA HIS A 126 -11.72 -12.63 0.84
C HIS A 126 -12.99 -11.79 0.69
N LEU A 127 -12.93 -10.70 -0.07
CA LEU A 127 -14.12 -9.91 -0.40
C LEU A 127 -15.12 -10.75 -1.21
N ASP A 128 -14.63 -11.52 -2.16
CA ASP A 128 -15.47 -12.40 -2.99
C ASP A 128 -16.12 -13.49 -2.12
N LEU A 129 -15.37 -14.09 -1.19
CA LEU A 129 -15.93 -15.04 -0.22
C LEU A 129 -16.99 -14.41 0.69
N LEU A 130 -16.80 -13.17 1.14
CA LEU A 130 -17.79 -12.47 1.96
C LEU A 130 -19.06 -12.16 1.17
N ALA A 131 -18.96 -11.86 -0.13
CA ALA A 131 -20.10 -11.57 -1.00
C ALA A 131 -20.94 -12.81 -1.35
N MET A 132 -20.44 -14.03 -1.09
CA MET A 132 -21.15 -15.28 -1.33
C MET A 132 -22.11 -15.69 -0.18
N PHE A 133 -22.06 -15.00 0.96
CA PHE A 133 -22.86 -15.27 2.15
C PHE A 133 -23.73 -14.06 2.55
#